data_AF-A0AAD7JES2-F1
#
_entry.id   AF-A0AAD7JES2-F1
#
_cell.length_a   1.000
_cell.length_b   1.000
_cell.length_c   1.000
_cell.angle_alpha   90.00
_cell.angle_beta   90.00
_cell.angle_gamma   90.00
#
_symmetry.space_group_name_H-M   'P 1'
#
loop_
_entity.id
_entity.type
_entity.pdbx_description
1 polymer ?
#
loop_
_entity_poly.entity_id
_entity_poly.type
_entity_poly.pdbx_seq_one_letter_code
_entity_poly.pdbx_strand_id
1 'polypeptide(L)'
;FSSNLAALRDRIRTTTVENIFAFNCASNHYSLYSTTGTPEPAHDDSLHLRPDSNILSVFQWMLFETGFAAPGSVKSSVVPRQAAGSGSCGIAALNFAESRLDTEVASWETSTSPFFRNCALCDLILY
;
A
#
# COMPACT_ATOMS: atom_id res chain seq x y z
N PHE A 1 7.92 -5.49 18.33
CA PHE A 1 7.17 -5.81 17.10
C PHE A 1 6.64 -7.25 17.18
N SER A 2 5.59 -7.59 16.43
CA SER A 2 4.94 -8.92 16.48
C SER A 2 5.77 -10.00 15.79
N SER A 3 5.47 -11.29 16.06
CA SER A 3 6.09 -12.44 15.38
C SER A 3 5.93 -12.38 13.86
N ASN A 4 4.78 -11.92 13.37
CA ASN A 4 4.53 -11.78 11.94
C ASN A 4 5.44 -10.74 11.28
N LEU A 5 5.71 -9.61 11.95
CA LEU A 5 6.64 -8.61 11.44
C LEU A 5 8.09 -9.10 11.45
N ALA A 6 8.48 -9.90 12.45
CA ALA A 6 9.79 -10.55 12.47
C ALA A 6 9.96 -11.53 11.29
N ALA A 7 8.97 -12.40 11.07
CA ALA A 7 8.99 -13.33 9.94
C ALA A 7 9.03 -12.62 8.58
N LEU A 8 8.30 -11.50 8.43
CA LEU A 8 8.36 -10.67 7.23
C LEU A 8 9.76 -10.10 7.01
N ARG A 9 10.39 -9.54 8.05
CA ARG A 9 11.75 -9.02 7.98
C ARG A 9 12.75 -10.11 7.58
N ASP A 10 12.67 -11.30 8.18
CA ASP A 10 13.53 -12.42 7.83
C ASP A 10 13.35 -12.85 6.37
N ARG A 11 12.10 -12.85 5.88
CA ARG A 11 11.80 -13.12 4.46
C ARG A 11 12.42 -12.07 3.53
N ILE A 12 12.31 -10.78 3.88
CA ILE A 12 12.94 -9.70 3.10
C ILE A 12 14.47 -9.85 3.05
N ARG A 13 15.09 -10.35 4.12
CA ARG A 13 16.55 -10.58 4.17
C ARG A 13 17.02 -11.77 3.36
N THR A 14 16.19 -12.80 3.26
CA THR A 14 16.56 -14.11 2.69
C THR A 14 16.06 -14.33 1.27
N THR A 15 15.21 -13.43 0.76
CA THR A 15 14.65 -13.51 -0.60
C THR A 15 14.84 -12.20 -1.33
N THR A 16 14.94 -12.26 -2.66
CA THR A 16 14.94 -11.06 -3.49
C THR A 16 13.54 -10.45 -3.49
N VAL A 17 13.39 -9.30 -2.83
CA VAL A 17 12.15 -8.52 -2.80
C VAL A 17 12.42 -7.20 -3.52
N GLU A 18 11.67 -6.93 -4.58
CA GLU A 18 11.79 -5.68 -5.34
C GLU A 18 10.81 -4.62 -4.85
N ASN A 19 9.59 -5.05 -4.51
CA ASN A 19 8.49 -4.18 -4.13
C ASN A 19 7.84 -4.69 -2.85
N ILE A 20 7.56 -3.77 -1.93
CA ILE A 20 6.78 -4.05 -0.72
C ILE A 20 5.54 -3.18 -0.75
N PHE A 21 4.37 -3.82 -0.66
CA PHE A 21 3.07 -3.17 -0.54
C PHE A 21 2.47 -3.55 0.81
N ALA A 22 2.20 -2.55 1.65
CA ALA A 22 1.64 -2.71 2.98
C ALA A 22 0.30 -1.98 3.06
N PHE A 23 -0.78 -2.75 3.08
CA PHE A 23 -2.13 -2.23 3.30
C PHE A 23 -2.33 -1.94 4.77
N ASN A 24 -2.72 -0.71 5.07
CA ASN A 24 -3.09 -0.29 6.42
C ASN A 24 -4.60 -0.18 6.52
N CYS A 25 -5.18 -0.75 7.57
CA CYS A 25 -6.59 -0.61 7.89
C CYS A 25 -6.72 0.01 9.28
N ALA A 26 -7.04 1.30 9.32
CA ALA A 26 -7.18 2.07 10.54
C ALA A 26 -8.51 2.83 10.52
N SER A 27 -9.28 2.76 11.61
CA SER A 27 -10.56 3.46 11.73
C SER A 27 -11.54 3.21 10.57
N ASN A 28 -11.64 1.95 10.12
CA ASN A 28 -12.47 1.53 8.98
C ASN A 28 -12.10 2.23 7.66
N HIS A 29 -10.83 2.60 7.49
CA HIS A 29 -10.28 3.19 6.29
C HIS A 29 -9.04 2.43 5.85
N TYR A 30 -8.93 2.21 4.53
CA TYR A 30 -7.80 1.54 3.93
C TYR A 30 -6.90 2.54 3.22
N SER A 31 -5.60 2.44 3.49
CA SER A 31 -4.55 3.15 2.74
C SER A 31 -3.43 2.18 2.36
N LEU A 32 -2.61 2.59 1.39
CA LEU A 32 -1.47 1.81 0.92
C LEU A 32 -0.17 2.52 1.30
N TYR A 33 0.77 1.77 1.83
CA TYR A 33 2.18 2.16 1.88
C TYR A 33 2.98 1.29 0.92
N SER A 34 3.90 1.88 0.15
CA SER A 34 4.73 1.10 -0.76
C SER A 34 6.18 1.58 -0.79
N THR A 35 7.13 0.66 -0.96
CA THR A 35 8.54 0.98 -1.24
C THR A 35 9.10 0.06 -2.31
N THR A 36 9.93 0.62 -3.18
CA THR A 36 10.65 -0.07 -4.25
C THR A 36 12.16 -0.05 -4.03
N GLY A 37 12.59 0.09 -2.77
CA GLY A 37 14.01 0.26 -2.42
C GLY A 37 14.45 1.72 -2.21
N THR A 38 13.56 2.68 -2.44
CA THR A 38 13.83 4.10 -2.22
C THR A 38 13.80 4.46 -0.72
N PRO A 39 14.52 5.52 -0.30
CA PRO A 39 14.53 5.98 1.10
C PRO A 39 13.23 6.67 1.54
N GLU A 40 12.25 6.78 0.64
CA GLU A 40 10.97 7.45 0.88
C GLU A 40 9.83 6.51 0.47
N PRO A 41 9.33 5.65 1.38
CA PRO A 41 8.10 4.93 1.15
C PRO A 41 6.96 5.89 0.79
N ALA A 42 6.18 5.52 -0.20
CA ALA A 42 4.98 6.23 -0.63
C ALA A 42 3.80 5.88 0.27
N HIS A 43 2.90 6.84 0.48
CA HIS A 43 1.61 6.68 1.17
C HIS A 43 0.48 7.14 0.24
N ASP A 44 -0.39 6.22 -0.11
CA ASP A 44 -1.57 6.47 -0.94
C ASP A 44 -2.83 6.33 -0.11
N ASP A 45 -3.51 7.45 0.04
CA ASP A 45 -4.73 7.54 0.81
C ASP A 45 -5.76 8.28 -0.03
N SER A 46 -6.84 7.59 -0.41
CA SER A 46 -7.90 8.16 -1.23
C SER A 46 -8.71 9.24 -0.48
N LEU A 47 -8.62 9.36 0.83
CA LEU A 47 -9.17 10.47 1.62
C LEU A 47 -8.15 11.61 1.81
N HIS A 48 -6.93 11.46 1.31
CA HIS A 48 -5.81 12.40 1.47
C HIS A 48 -5.47 12.67 2.95
N LEU A 49 -5.64 11.66 3.81
CA LEU A 49 -5.20 11.76 5.19
C LEU A 49 -3.67 11.70 5.28
N ARG A 50 -3.15 12.17 6.42
CA ARG A 50 -1.72 12.09 6.70
C ARG A 50 -1.31 10.64 6.99
N PRO A 51 -0.07 10.24 6.67
CA PRO A 51 0.50 8.98 7.13
C PRO A 51 0.38 8.83 8.65
N ASP A 52 0.24 7.59 9.10
CA ASP A 52 0.24 7.27 10.53
C ASP A 52 1.60 7.62 11.16
N SER A 53 1.56 8.23 12.34
CA SER A 53 2.78 8.75 13.00
C SER A 53 3.83 7.68 13.32
N ASN A 54 3.44 6.42 13.47
CA ASN A 54 4.31 5.30 13.78
C ASN A 54 4.84 4.56 12.54
N ILE A 55 4.31 4.84 11.34
CA ILE A 55 4.58 4.01 10.16
C ILE A 55 6.05 4.09 9.73
N LEU A 56 6.68 5.26 9.90
CA LEU A 56 8.10 5.43 9.61
C LEU A 56 8.95 4.48 10.46
N SER A 57 8.67 4.40 11.76
CA SER A 57 9.39 3.50 12.67
C SER A 57 9.15 2.03 12.34
N VAL A 58 7.96 1.66 11.87
CA VAL A 58 7.66 0.31 11.39
C VAL A 58 8.52 -0.02 10.18
N PHE A 59 8.55 0.85 9.16
CA PHE A 59 9.35 0.64 7.96
C PHE A 59 10.85 0.64 8.25
N GLN A 60 11.34 1.54 9.11
CA GLN A 60 12.73 1.56 9.55
C GLN A 60 13.13 0.24 10.21
N TRP A 61 12.31 -0.28 11.11
CA TRP A 61 12.59 -1.55 11.76
C TRP A 61 12.50 -2.74 10.79
N MET A 62 11.47 -2.76 9.94
CA MET A 62 11.23 -3.82 8.96
C MET A 62 12.36 -3.92 7.93
N LEU A 63 12.90 -2.78 7.49
CA LEU A 63 13.94 -2.70 6.49
C LEU A 63 15.36 -2.64 7.07
N PHE A 64 15.51 -2.63 8.41
CA PHE A 64 16.82 -2.59 9.05
C PHE A 64 17.65 -3.82 8.67
N GLU A 65 18.89 -3.59 8.22
CA GLU A 65 19.82 -4.62 7.72
C GLU A 65 19.21 -5.51 6.62
N THR A 66 18.35 -4.90 5.79
CA THR A 66 17.93 -5.46 4.51
C THR A 66 18.70 -4.77 3.38
N GLY A 67 18.55 -5.24 2.14
CA GLY A 67 19.11 -4.54 0.97
C GLY A 67 18.40 -3.22 0.62
N PHE A 68 17.32 -2.86 1.32
CA PHE A 68 16.57 -1.63 1.08
C PHE A 68 17.26 -0.43 1.74
N ALA A 69 17.11 0.75 1.13
CA ALA A 69 17.52 1.99 1.76
C ALA A 69 16.73 2.23 3.06
N ALA A 70 17.43 2.69 4.11
CA ALA A 70 16.80 3.04 5.38
C ALA A 70 15.85 4.24 5.17
N PRO A 71 14.55 4.11 5.50
CA PRO A 71 13.59 5.20 5.29
C PRO A 71 13.87 6.40 6.18
N GLY A 72 13.97 7.59 5.56
CA GLY A 72 14.10 8.87 6.28
C GLY A 72 12.76 9.57 6.53
N SER A 73 11.79 9.34 5.65
CA SER A 73 10.46 9.93 5.72
C SER A 73 9.46 9.11 4.91
N VAL A 74 8.16 9.32 5.14
CA VAL A 74 7.08 8.79 4.31
C VAL A 74 6.45 9.92 3.52
N LYS A 75 6.28 9.72 2.21
CA LYS A 75 5.78 10.74 1.30
C LYS A 75 4.35 10.41 0.87
N SER A 76 3.42 11.33 1.05
CA SER A 76 2.09 11.20 0.47
C SER A 76 2.16 11.33 -1.05
N SER A 77 1.56 10.38 -1.75
CA SER A 77 1.45 10.42 -3.21
C SER A 77 0.31 11.32 -3.67
N VAL A 78 0.35 11.69 -4.94
CA VAL A 78 -0.77 12.32 -5.63
C VAL A 78 -1.65 11.21 -6.19
N VAL A 79 -2.76 10.92 -5.51
CA VAL A 79 -3.74 9.91 -5.93
C VAL A 79 -5.15 10.48 -6.02
N PRO A 80 -6.03 9.90 -6.84
CA PRO A 80 -7.42 10.32 -6.93
C PRO A 80 -8.13 10.28 -5.58
N ARG A 81 -8.98 11.28 -5.34
CA ARG A 81 -9.72 11.43 -4.08
C ARG A 81 -11.05 10.70 -4.14
N GLN A 82 -11.41 9.98 -3.08
CA GLN A 82 -12.72 9.38 -2.94
C GLN A 82 -13.78 10.39 -2.50
N ALA A 83 -15.00 10.24 -3.00
CA ALA A 83 -16.16 10.94 -2.45
C ALA A 83 -16.41 10.49 -1.00
N ALA A 84 -16.88 11.42 -0.16
CA ALA A 84 -17.22 11.13 1.22
C ALA A 84 -18.29 10.03 1.30
N GLY A 85 -18.03 8.99 2.10
CA GLY A 85 -18.99 7.90 2.34
C GLY A 85 -19.13 6.87 1.20
N SER A 86 -18.27 6.89 0.19
CA SER A 86 -18.34 5.91 -0.91
C SER A 86 -17.99 4.46 -0.50
N GLY A 87 -17.24 4.29 0.60
CA GLY A 87 -16.73 2.99 1.04
C GLY A 87 -15.72 2.37 0.07
N SER A 88 -15.12 3.17 -0.81
CA SER A 88 -14.25 2.70 -1.90
C SER A 88 -12.78 2.60 -1.54
N CYS A 89 -12.36 2.94 -0.31
CA CYS A 89 -10.95 3.04 0.06
C CYS A 89 -10.18 1.72 -0.09
N GLY A 90 -10.81 0.57 0.19
CA GLY A 90 -10.18 -0.73 -0.03
C GLY A 90 -9.91 -1.00 -1.51
N ILE A 91 -10.87 -0.70 -2.39
CA ILE A 91 -10.71 -0.86 -3.85
C ILE A 91 -9.69 0.13 -4.42
N ALA A 92 -9.70 1.37 -3.93
CA ALA A 92 -8.70 2.37 -4.30
C ALA A 92 -7.29 1.92 -3.92
N ALA A 93 -7.09 1.50 -2.65
CA ALA A 93 -5.80 1.03 -2.17
C ALA A 93 -5.29 -0.19 -2.95
N LEU A 94 -6.16 -1.15 -3.28
CA LEU A 94 -5.81 -2.30 -4.10
C LEU A 94 -5.33 -1.87 -5.50
N ASN A 95 -6.10 -1.02 -6.17
CA ASN A 95 -5.72 -0.52 -7.49
C ASN A 95 -4.40 0.29 -7.45
N PHE A 96 -4.14 1.07 -6.40
CA PHE A 96 -2.86 1.78 -6.24
C PHE A 96 -1.65 0.83 -6.12
N ALA A 97 -1.84 -0.39 -5.64
CA ALA A 97 -0.79 -1.41 -5.64
C ALA A 97 -0.65 -2.04 -7.03
N GLU A 98 -1.77 -2.45 -7.64
CA GLU A 98 -1.80 -3.10 -8.96
C GLU A 98 -1.22 -2.20 -10.06
N SER A 99 -1.64 -0.95 -10.13
CA SER A 99 -1.15 0.05 -11.10
C SER A 99 0.33 0.41 -10.96
N ARG A 100 0.96 0.08 -9.83
CA ARG A 100 2.42 0.19 -9.68
C ARG A 100 3.17 -1.04 -10.16
N LEU A 101 2.52 -2.19 -10.14
CA LEU A 101 3.08 -3.44 -10.64
C LEU A 101 2.91 -3.56 -12.16
N ASP A 102 1.82 -3.00 -12.69
CA ASP A 102 1.49 -3.07 -14.11
C ASP A 102 0.93 -1.71 -14.59
N THR A 103 1.65 -1.09 -15.53
CA THR A 103 1.28 0.21 -16.11
C THR A 103 0.05 0.15 -17.01
N GLU A 104 -0.37 -1.04 -17.43
CA GLU A 104 -1.59 -1.24 -18.23
C GLU A 104 -2.86 -1.23 -17.36
N VAL A 105 -2.73 -1.37 -16.04
CA VAL A 105 -3.86 -1.26 -15.11
C VAL A 105 -4.31 0.19 -15.05
N ALA A 106 -5.55 0.42 -15.48
CA ALA A 106 -6.16 1.74 -15.42
C ALA A 106 -6.15 2.30 -13.99
N SER A 107 -5.85 3.59 -13.85
CA SER A 107 -5.88 4.25 -12.55
C SER A 107 -7.30 4.36 -12.02
N TRP A 108 -7.47 4.08 -10.72
CA TRP A 108 -8.74 4.17 -10.04
C TRP A 108 -9.22 5.61 -9.92
N GLU A 109 -10.50 5.82 -10.17
CA GLU A 109 -11.24 7.03 -9.82
C GLU A 109 -12.49 6.65 -9.04
N THR A 110 -13.09 7.62 -8.35
CA THR A 110 -14.36 7.38 -7.62
C THR A 110 -15.44 6.81 -8.56
N SER A 111 -15.53 7.31 -9.78
CA SER A 111 -16.50 6.90 -10.81
C SER A 111 -16.29 5.45 -11.29
N THR A 112 -15.04 4.97 -11.32
CA THR A 112 -14.67 3.64 -11.78
C THR A 112 -14.63 2.60 -10.66
N SER A 113 -14.83 3.01 -9.40
CA SER A 113 -14.84 2.10 -8.25
C SER A 113 -15.78 0.89 -8.38
N PRO A 114 -17.01 0.99 -8.94
CA PRO A 114 -17.87 -0.18 -9.13
C PRO A 114 -17.27 -1.22 -10.09
N PHE A 115 -16.58 -0.75 -11.14
CA PHE A 115 -15.91 -1.63 -12.11
C PHE A 115 -14.80 -2.43 -11.42
N PHE A 116 -13.86 -1.75 -10.74
CA PHE A 116 -12.77 -2.41 -10.02
C PHE A 116 -13.26 -3.35 -8.91
N ARG A 117 -14.36 -3.00 -8.23
CA ARG A 117 -14.99 -3.90 -7.25
C ARG A 117 -15.48 -5.19 -7.90
N ASN A 118 -16.13 -5.10 -9.05
CA ASN A 118 -16.61 -6.27 -9.77
C ASN A 118 -15.44 -7.14 -10.24
N CYS A 119 -14.35 -6.53 -10.75
CA CYS A 119 -13.12 -7.26 -11.09
C CYS A 119 -12.56 -8.01 -9.88
N ALA A 120 -12.34 -7.33 -8.76
CA ALA A 120 -11.82 -7.95 -7.53
C ALA A 120 -12.73 -9.07 -7.00
N LEU A 121 -14.05 -8.94 -7.12
CA LEU A 121 -15.00 -10.00 -6.76
C LEU A 121 -14.92 -11.19 -7.71
N CYS A 122 -14.81 -10.96 -9.01
CA CYS A 122 -14.59 -12.02 -9.99
C CYS A 122 -13.30 -12.77 -9.69
N ASP A 123 -12.20 -12.05 -9.44
CA ASP A 123 -10.91 -12.67 -9.11
C ASP A 123 -11.04 -13.52 -7.84
N LEU A 124 -11.67 -12.99 -6.78
CA LEU A 124 -11.89 -13.74 -5.54
C LEU A 124 -12.72 -15.02 -5.73
N ILE A 125 -13.67 -15.04 -6.68
CA ILE A 125 -14.50 -16.23 -6.95
C ILE A 125 -13.76 -17.26 -7.81
N LEU A 126 -12.89 -16.79 -8.71
CA LEU A 126 -12.15 -17.64 -9.63
C LEU A 126 -10.92 -18.32 -9.00
N TYR A 127 -10.42 -17.78 -7.88
CA TYR A 127 -9.32 -18.34 -7.08
C TYR A 127 -9.81 -19.14 -5.87
#